data_AF-A0A3B3Z6C0-F1
#
_entry.id   AF-A0A3B3Z6C0-F1
#
_cell.length_a   1.000
_cell.length_b   1.000
_cell.length_c   1.000
_cell.angle_alpha   90.00
_cell.angle_beta   90.00
_cell.angle_gamma   90.00
#
_symmetry.space_group_name_H-M   'P 1'
#
loop_
_entity.id
_entity.type
_entity.pdbx_description
1 polymer ?
#
loop_
_entity_poly.entity_id
_entity_poly.type
_entity_poly.pdbx_seq_one_letter_code
_entity_poly.pdbx_strand_id
1 'polypeptide(L)'
;MHRSEDVELRGRDGEGCRLVEAFLTGGAPWGFTLRGGLEHREPLIITKVEEGSKAAAVGLQVADELININEIPLSGYRQEAICLVKGSHKTLSLVVKR
;
A
#
# COMPACT_ATOMS: atom_id res chain seq x y z
N MET A 1 -25.04 -19.31 32.03
CA MET A 1 -23.90 -18.39 32.16
C MET A 1 -23.67 -17.81 30.78
N HIS A 2 -23.80 -16.49 30.66
CA HIS A 2 -24.06 -15.79 29.40
C HIS A 2 -22.91 -15.94 28.38
N ARG A 3 -23.30 -16.09 27.10
CA ARG A 3 -22.43 -15.98 25.93
C ARG A 3 -21.62 -14.69 26.00
N SER A 4 -20.31 -14.81 25.79
CA SER A 4 -19.47 -13.70 25.38
C SER A 4 -19.50 -13.65 23.85
N GLU A 5 -20.37 -12.80 23.32
CA GLU A 5 -20.25 -12.27 21.96
C GLU A 5 -19.33 -11.01 22.03
N ASP A 6 -18.84 -10.57 20.86
CA ASP A 6 -18.20 -9.26 20.62
C ASP A 6 -16.68 -9.10 20.81
N VAL A 7 -15.91 -9.58 19.82
CA VAL A 7 -14.84 -8.76 19.21
C VAL A 7 -15.22 -8.54 17.75
N GLU A 8 -16.24 -7.71 17.56
CA GLU A 8 -16.42 -7.00 16.32
C GLU A 8 -15.31 -5.93 16.30
N LEU A 9 -14.22 -6.20 15.57
CA LEU A 9 -13.25 -5.17 15.22
C LEU A 9 -13.97 -4.20 14.28
N ARG A 10 -14.68 -3.27 14.90
CA ARG A 10 -15.28 -2.11 14.27
C ARG A 10 -14.15 -1.27 13.69
N GLY A 11 -13.76 -1.62 12.46
CA GLY A 11 -13.35 -0.61 11.49
C GLY A 11 -14.48 0.41 11.47
N ARG A 12 -14.26 1.54 12.13
CA ARG A 12 -15.11 2.72 11.94
C ARG A 12 -14.75 3.22 10.54
N ASP A 13 -15.23 2.52 9.51
CA ASP A 13 -15.18 2.93 8.10
C ASP A 13 -16.15 4.09 7.90
N GLY A 14 -15.87 5.19 8.60
CA GLY A 14 -16.46 6.48 8.31
C GLY A 14 -15.89 6.96 6.98
N GLU A 15 -16.75 6.95 5.97
CA GLU A 15 -16.61 7.69 4.71
C GLU A 15 -15.67 7.07 3.65
N GLY A 16 -16.19 6.09 2.90
CA GLY A 16 -16.04 6.02 1.44
C GLY A 16 -14.64 6.00 0.81
N CYS A 17 -13.60 5.58 1.53
CA CYS A 17 -12.26 5.51 0.96
C CYS A 17 -12.13 4.28 0.06
N ARG A 18 -11.75 4.46 -1.21
CA ARG A 18 -11.69 3.37 -2.18
C ARG A 18 -10.35 2.66 -2.05
N LEU A 19 -10.38 1.39 -1.65
CA LEU A 19 -9.20 0.53 -1.73
C LEU A 19 -9.01 0.07 -3.19
N VAL A 20 -7.78 0.24 -3.68
CA VAL A 20 -7.37 -0.17 -5.03
C VAL A 20 -6.18 -1.11 -4.89
N GLU A 21 -6.33 -2.30 -5.46
CA GLU A 21 -5.26 -3.30 -5.50
C GLU A 21 -4.50 -3.17 -6.83
N ALA A 22 -3.18 -3.09 -6.74
CA ALA A 22 -2.28 -2.93 -7.86
C ALA A 22 -1.31 -4.11 -7.91
N PHE A 23 -1.39 -4.91 -8.97
CA PHE A 23 -0.57 -6.11 -9.16
C PHE A 23 0.44 -5.89 -10.29
N LEU A 24 1.67 -5.59 -9.92
CA LEU A 24 2.77 -5.35 -10.85
C LEU A 24 3.53 -6.65 -11.08
N THR A 25 3.82 -6.95 -12.35
CA THR A 25 4.58 -8.13 -12.76
C THR A 25 5.63 -7.75 -13.81
N GLY A 26 6.75 -8.48 -13.83
CA GLY A 26 7.87 -8.22 -14.74
C GLY A 26 9.17 -7.75 -14.07
N GLY A 27 9.18 -7.69 -12.74
CA GLY A 27 10.37 -7.38 -11.94
C GLY A 27 10.69 -5.89 -11.79
N ALA A 28 11.53 -5.58 -10.79
CA ALA A 28 11.98 -4.22 -10.51
C ALA A 28 12.90 -3.69 -11.62
N PRO A 29 12.90 -2.36 -11.90
CA PRO A 29 12.21 -1.31 -11.16
C PRO A 29 10.72 -1.17 -11.50
N TRP A 30 9.91 -1.02 -10.47
CA TRP A 30 8.45 -0.89 -10.58
C TRP A 30 7.99 0.47 -11.13
N GLY A 31 8.83 1.49 -10.98
CA GLY A 31 8.62 2.84 -11.52
C GLY A 31 7.65 3.70 -10.71
N PHE A 32 7.70 3.63 -9.37
CA PHE A 32 7.00 4.57 -8.50
C PHE A 32 7.88 4.95 -7.32
N THR A 33 7.54 6.07 -6.69
CA THR A 33 8.17 6.59 -5.48
C THR A 33 7.10 6.82 -4.43
N LEU A 34 7.40 6.42 -3.20
CA LEU A 34 6.56 6.67 -2.04
C LEU A 34 7.30 7.54 -1.01
N ARG A 35 6.56 8.38 -0.30
CA ARG A 35 7.02 9.20 0.83
C ARG A 35 6.20 8.91 2.07
N GLY A 36 6.56 9.59 3.15
CA GLY A 36 5.91 9.47 4.45
C GLY A 36 6.48 8.31 5.25
N GLY A 37 5.70 7.78 6.17
CA GLY A 37 6.09 6.78 7.15
C GLY A 37 5.67 7.20 8.55
N LEU A 38 5.26 6.23 9.36
CA LEU A 38 4.89 6.39 10.77
C LEU A 38 6.04 7.05 11.57
N GLU A 39 7.29 6.79 11.15
CA GLU A 39 8.49 7.45 11.66
C GLU A 39 8.45 8.99 11.52
N HIS A 40 7.80 9.49 10.47
CA HIS A 40 7.60 10.91 10.19
C HIS A 40 6.20 11.41 10.60
N ARG A 41 5.36 10.55 11.19
CA ARG A 41 3.92 10.81 11.42
C ARG A 41 3.16 11.19 10.13
N GLU A 42 3.63 10.69 8.99
CA GLU A 42 2.99 10.85 7.70
C GLU A 42 2.55 9.48 7.18
N PRO A 43 1.37 9.36 6.54
CA PRO A 43 0.99 8.12 5.87
C PRO A 43 1.93 7.83 4.69
N LEU A 44 2.03 6.55 4.30
CA LEU A 44 2.86 6.15 3.17
C LEU A 44 2.17 6.52 1.87
N ILE A 45 2.54 7.62 1.23
CA ILE A 45 1.84 8.13 0.04
C ILE A 45 2.74 8.02 -1.19
N ILE A 46 2.19 7.61 -2.31
CA ILE A 46 2.87 7.64 -3.60
C ILE A 46 3.01 9.08 -4.09
N THR A 47 4.25 9.52 -4.28
CA THR A 47 4.59 10.88 -4.71
C THR A 47 4.94 11.00 -6.17
N LYS A 48 5.33 9.88 -6.78
CA LYS A 48 5.68 9.85 -8.18
C LYS A 48 5.36 8.48 -8.77
N VAL A 49 4.84 8.48 -9.99
CA VAL A 49 4.70 7.29 -10.81
C VAL A 49 5.33 7.63 -12.17
N GLU A 50 6.28 6.83 -12.61
CA GLU A 50 6.94 7.00 -13.90
C GLU A 50 5.98 6.54 -15.01
N GLU A 51 5.76 7.38 -16.01
CA GLU A 51 4.92 7.05 -17.15
C GLU A 51 5.55 5.92 -17.97
N GLY A 52 4.73 4.95 -18.42
CA GLY A 52 5.22 3.75 -19.11
C GLY A 52 5.82 2.67 -18.17
N SER A 53 5.82 2.88 -16.86
CA SER A 53 6.23 1.87 -15.88
C SER A 53 5.12 0.85 -15.58
N LYS A 54 5.49 -0.21 -14.84
CA LYS A 54 4.52 -1.21 -14.36
C LYS A 54 3.52 -0.60 -13.40
N ALA A 55 3.95 0.35 -12.56
CA ALA A 55 3.07 1.10 -11.68
C ALA A 55 2.03 1.90 -12.46
N ALA A 56 2.44 2.62 -13.50
CA ALA A 56 1.50 3.33 -14.37
C ALA A 56 0.54 2.36 -15.09
N ALA A 57 1.06 1.22 -15.56
CA ALA A 57 0.26 0.21 -16.28
C ALA A 57 -0.86 -0.41 -15.43
N VAL A 58 -0.65 -0.56 -14.11
CA VAL A 58 -1.67 -1.06 -13.18
C VAL A 58 -2.62 0.02 -12.67
N GLY A 59 -2.44 1.28 -13.09
CA GLY A 59 -3.26 2.41 -12.67
C GLY A 59 -2.91 2.97 -11.28
N LEU A 60 -1.67 2.75 -10.84
CA LEU A 60 -1.13 3.38 -9.63
C LEU A 60 -1.02 4.90 -9.87
N GLN A 61 -1.50 5.69 -8.91
CA GLN A 61 -1.53 7.14 -9.03
C GLN A 61 -0.74 7.80 -7.91
N VAL A 62 -0.34 9.03 -8.17
CA VAL A 62 0.17 9.92 -7.12
C VAL A 62 -0.95 10.30 -6.16
N ALA A 63 -0.59 10.50 -4.90
CA ALA A 63 -1.47 10.68 -3.74
C ALA A 63 -2.15 9.41 -3.20
N ASP A 64 -1.94 8.25 -3.82
CA ASP A 64 -2.42 6.96 -3.30
C ASP A 64 -1.69 6.60 -1.99
N GLU A 65 -2.45 6.26 -0.93
CA GLU A 65 -1.90 5.84 0.36
C GLU A 65 -1.67 4.34 0.39
N LEU A 66 -0.43 3.90 0.58
CA LEU A 66 -0.02 2.51 0.70
C LEU A 66 -0.46 1.92 2.05
N ILE A 67 -1.30 0.88 1.97
CA ILE A 67 -1.80 0.14 3.13
C ILE A 67 -1.06 -1.20 3.25
N ASN A 68 -0.90 -1.93 2.12
CA ASN A 68 -0.23 -3.23 2.09
C ASN A 68 0.75 -3.33 0.92
N ILE A 69 1.80 -4.15 1.09
CA ILE A 69 2.75 -4.51 0.04
C ILE A 69 2.96 -6.02 0.05
N ASN A 70 2.81 -6.66 -1.10
CA ASN A 70 3.03 -8.09 -1.30
C ASN A 70 2.20 -8.93 -0.30
N GLU A 71 0.93 -8.55 -0.13
CA GLU A 71 -0.01 -9.17 0.82
C GLU A 71 0.37 -8.98 2.31
N ILE A 72 1.44 -8.22 2.58
CA ILE A 72 1.90 -7.90 3.93
C ILE A 72 1.33 -6.53 4.32
N PRO A 73 0.53 -6.44 5.40
CA PRO A 73 0.08 -5.16 5.94
C PRO A 73 1.28 -4.40 6.48
N LEU A 74 1.41 -3.13 6.07
CA LEU A 74 2.48 -2.29 6.54
C LEU A 74 2.19 -1.86 7.97
N SER A 75 3.22 -1.89 8.82
CA SER A 75 3.17 -1.27 10.16
C SER A 75 3.15 0.26 10.07
N GLY A 76 3.32 0.81 8.86
CA GLY A 76 3.39 2.23 8.56
C GLY A 76 4.82 2.75 8.37
N TYR A 77 5.88 1.94 8.58
CA TYR A 77 7.26 2.39 8.41
C TYR A 77 7.66 2.51 6.93
N ARG A 78 8.42 3.57 6.58
CA ARG A 78 8.92 3.74 5.21
C ARG A 78 9.93 2.67 4.86
N GLN A 79 10.86 2.41 5.78
CA GLN A 79 11.94 1.47 5.52
C GLN A 79 11.41 0.06 5.22
N GLU A 80 10.35 -0.37 5.92
CA GLU A 80 9.64 -1.63 5.67
C GLU A 80 9.04 -1.64 4.27
N ALA A 81 8.30 -0.60 3.89
CA ALA A 81 7.72 -0.46 2.56
C ALA A 81 8.78 -0.54 1.46
N ILE A 82 9.88 0.22 1.60
CA ILE A 82 10.99 0.23 0.64
C ILE A 82 11.64 -1.15 0.56
N CYS A 83 11.84 -1.83 1.69
CA CYS A 83 12.44 -3.16 1.73
C CYS A 83 11.58 -4.18 0.97
N LEU A 84 10.26 -4.18 1.19
CA LEU A 84 9.33 -5.08 0.50
C LEU A 84 9.26 -4.80 -1.00
N VAL A 85 9.21 -3.53 -1.39
CA VAL A 85 9.20 -3.13 -2.81
C VAL A 85 10.49 -3.53 -3.51
N LYS A 86 11.65 -3.25 -2.90
CA LYS A 86 12.96 -3.59 -3.46
C LYS A 86 13.24 -5.09 -3.43
N GLY A 87 12.81 -5.80 -2.40
CA GLY A 87 12.94 -7.25 -2.28
C GLY A 87 12.00 -8.02 -3.22
N SER A 88 11.01 -7.35 -3.79
CA SER A 88 10.14 -7.90 -4.82
C SER A 88 10.84 -7.82 -6.19
N HIS A 89 11.39 -8.95 -6.66
CA HIS A 89 12.13 -9.02 -7.93
C HIS A 89 11.33 -9.63 -9.09
N LYS A 90 10.18 -10.27 -8.80
CA LYS A 90 9.34 -10.93 -9.82
C LYS A 90 7.95 -10.29 -9.93
N THR A 91 7.30 -10.12 -8.79
CA THR A 91 5.93 -9.61 -8.67
C THR A 91 5.84 -8.70 -7.46
N LEU A 92 5.03 -7.65 -7.54
CA LEU A 92 4.75 -6.73 -6.46
C LEU A 92 3.26 -6.44 -6.42
N SER A 93 2.62 -6.83 -5.33
CA SER A 93 1.23 -6.47 -5.05
C SER A 93 1.22 -5.25 -4.13
N LEU A 94 0.34 -4.29 -4.36
CA LEU A 94 0.19 -3.12 -3.51
C LEU A 94 -1.30 -2.92 -3.26
N VAL A 95 -1.68 -2.62 -2.02
CA VAL A 95 -3.03 -2.17 -1.71
C VAL A 95 -2.91 -0.71 -1.34
N VAL A 96 -3.58 0.14 -2.11
CA VAL A 96 -3.61 1.56 -1.86
C VAL A 96 -5.01 2.05 -1.55
N LYS A 97 -5.10 3.16 -0.83
CA LYS A 97 -6.34 3.84 -0.50
C LYS A 97 -6.40 5.16 -1.25
N ARG A 98 -7.53 5.40 -1.92
CA ARG A 98 -7.83 6.58 -2.75
C ARG A 98 -9.10 7.27 -2.29
#